data_AF-A0A367EWU0-F1
#
_entry.id   AF-A0A367EWU0-F1
#
_cell.length_a   1.000
_cell.length_b   1.000
_cell.length_c   1.000
_cell.angle_alpha   90.00
_cell.angle_beta   90.00
_cell.angle_gamma   90.00
#
_symmetry.space_group_name_H-M   'P 1'
#
loop_
_entity.id
_entity.type
_entity.pdbx_description
1 polymer ?
#
loop_
_entity_poly.entity_id
_entity_poly.type
_entity_poly.pdbx_seq_one_letter_code
_entity_poly.pdbx_strand_id
1 'polypeptide(L)'
;MTAIRNNMSDAELDAQADRGEPEKGRWSQTEQLLALLADRVAQLQYTLICVNTEKKSQRPDVPEPIRRPGSQPRKKKTAPMSDAAAERLFQLINGGAV
;
A
#
# COMPACT_ATOMS: atom_id res chain seq x y z
N MET A 1 -3.22 8.61 22.66
CA MET A 1 -2.55 9.22 21.49
C MET A 1 -2.89 10.69 21.27
N THR A 2 -4.01 11.20 21.80
CA THR A 2 -4.40 12.63 21.73
C THR A 2 -3.42 13.58 22.41
N ALA A 3 -2.79 13.18 23.52
CA ALA A 3 -1.80 14.00 24.20
C ALA A 3 -0.55 14.33 23.35
N ILE A 4 -0.16 13.47 22.40
CA ILE A 4 0.98 13.72 21.51
C ILE A 4 0.58 14.72 20.42
N ARG A 5 -0.63 14.60 19.86
CA ARG A 5 -1.14 15.54 18.85
C ARG A 5 -1.40 16.94 19.41
N ASN A 6 -1.81 17.05 20.66
CA ASN A 6 -2.05 18.35 21.31
C ASN A 6 -0.77 19.18 21.51
N ASN A 7 0.41 18.54 21.43
CA ASN A 7 1.71 19.20 21.56
C ASN A 7 2.38 19.45 20.21
N MET A 8 1.77 19.05 19.09
CA MET A 8 2.29 19.33 17.74
C MET A 8 1.82 20.70 17.28
N SER A 9 2.69 21.41 16.58
CA SER A 9 2.31 22.62 15.85
C SER A 9 1.43 22.28 14.64
N ASP A 10 0.62 23.24 14.19
CA ASP A 10 -0.26 23.04 13.01
C ASP A 10 0.52 22.61 11.76
N ALA A 11 1.72 23.17 11.56
CA ALA A 11 2.59 22.81 10.45
C ALA A 11 3.07 21.34 10.52
N GLU A 12 3.29 20.81 11.72
CA GLU A 12 3.65 19.40 11.92
C GLU A 12 2.44 18.47 11.72
N LEU A 13 1.25 18.92 12.12
CA LEU A 13 0.00 18.19 11.88
C LEU A 13 -0.31 18.09 10.40
N ASP A 14 -0.16 19.18 9.64
CA ASP A 14 -0.34 19.22 8.19
C ASP A 14 0.69 18.32 7.49
N ALA A 15 1.97 18.43 7.86
CA ALA A 15 3.01 17.58 7.31
C ALA A 15 2.74 16.09 7.60
N GLN A 16 2.20 15.76 8.77
CA GLN A 16 1.83 14.39 9.15
C GLN A 16 0.55 13.92 8.41
N ALA A 17 -0.39 14.81 8.08
CA ALA A 17 -1.57 14.48 7.31
C ALA A 17 -1.21 14.08 5.87
N ASP A 18 -0.28 14.80 5.25
CA ASP A 18 0.12 14.55 3.87
C ASP A 18 1.14 13.42 3.72
N ARG A 19 2.12 13.35 4.62
CA ARG A 19 3.31 12.48 4.50
C ARG A 19 3.53 11.60 5.73
N GLY A 20 2.51 11.41 6.54
CA GLY A 20 2.59 10.55 7.72
C GLY A 20 3.03 9.13 7.34
N GLU A 21 3.97 8.60 8.12
CA GLU A 21 4.39 7.19 8.06
C GLU A 21 3.80 6.47 9.28
N PRO A 22 2.50 6.14 9.26
CA PRO A 22 1.81 5.64 10.44
C PRO A 22 2.38 4.29 10.91
N GLU A 23 3.09 3.55 10.05
CA GLU A 23 3.83 2.34 10.40
C GLU A 23 5.01 2.54 11.37
N LYS A 24 5.55 3.76 11.48
CA LYS A 24 6.68 4.07 12.38
C LYS A 24 6.23 4.41 13.80
N GLY A 25 4.94 4.66 14.00
CA GLY A 25 4.35 4.96 15.31
C GLY A 25 4.04 3.72 16.14
N ARG A 26 3.76 3.90 17.43
CA ARG A 26 3.10 2.87 18.24
C ARG A 26 1.59 3.06 18.08
N TRP A 27 0.84 2.01 17.78
CA TRP A 27 -0.62 2.09 17.69
C TRP A 27 -1.27 1.48 18.92
N SER A 28 -2.25 2.17 19.47
CA SER A 28 -3.26 1.63 20.37
C SER A 28 -4.22 0.69 19.64
N GLN A 29 -4.97 -0.11 20.39
CA GLN A 29 -5.96 -1.01 19.82
C GLN A 29 -7.04 -0.27 19.02
N THR A 30 -7.45 0.91 19.50
CA THR A 30 -8.44 1.76 18.81
C THR A 30 -7.92 2.22 17.45
N GLU A 31 -6.65 2.57 17.32
CA GLU A 31 -6.06 2.97 16.03
C GLU A 31 -5.97 1.80 15.06
N GLN A 32 -5.68 0.59 15.55
CA GLN A 32 -5.75 -0.60 14.71
C GLN A 32 -7.16 -0.85 14.17
N LEU A 33 -8.19 -0.71 15.01
CA LEU A 33 -9.58 -0.85 14.59
C LEU A 33 -10.01 0.27 13.64
N LEU A 34 -9.58 1.50 13.89
CA LEU A 34 -9.89 2.64 13.03
C LEU A 34 -9.27 2.48 11.63
N ALA A 35 -8.00 2.07 11.57
CA ALA A 35 -7.36 1.77 10.29
C ALA A 35 -8.08 0.62 9.57
N LEU A 36 -8.57 -0.39 10.30
CA LEU A 36 -9.32 -1.49 9.69
C LEU A 36 -10.62 -0.99 9.08
N LEU A 37 -11.33 -0.10 9.77
CA LEU A 37 -12.54 0.52 9.24
C LEU A 37 -12.23 1.34 7.98
N ALA A 38 -11.17 2.16 8.01
CA ALA A 38 -10.74 2.95 6.85
C ALA A 38 -10.43 2.07 5.63
N ASP A 39 -9.69 0.98 5.82
CA ASP A 39 -9.39 0.00 4.75
C ASP A 39 -10.68 -0.57 4.13
N ARG A 40 -11.69 -0.86 4.96
CA ARG A 40 -12.98 -1.41 4.49
C ARG A 40 -13.81 -0.38 3.74
N VAL A 41 -13.82 0.87 4.19
CA VAL A 41 -14.50 1.97 3.49
C VAL A 41 -13.86 2.21 2.12
N ALA A 42 -12.53 2.22 2.03
CA ALA A 42 -11.83 2.36 0.76
C ALA A 42 -12.18 1.23 -0.22
N GLN A 43 -12.25 -0.02 0.26
CA GLN A 43 -12.66 -1.17 -0.55
C GLN A 43 -14.12 -1.09 -1.03
N LEU A 44 -15.03 -0.60 -0.18
CA LEU A 44 -16.42 -0.36 -0.57
C LEU A 44 -16.52 0.71 -1.66
N GLN A 45 -15.79 1.82 -1.52
CA GLN A 45 -15.74 2.88 -2.53
C GLN A 45 -15.17 2.36 -3.85
N TYR A 46 -14.05 1.63 -3.81
CA TYR A 46 -13.47 0.98 -4.99
C TYR A 46 -14.47 0.06 -5.69
N THR A 47 -15.15 -0.78 -4.92
CA THR A 47 -16.16 -1.72 -5.44
C THR A 47 -17.30 -0.95 -6.12
N LEU A 48 -17.81 0.10 -5.47
CA LEU A 48 -18.86 0.93 -6.02
C LEU A 48 -18.44 1.60 -7.34
N ILE A 49 -17.23 2.16 -7.41
CA ILE A 49 -16.69 2.73 -8.65
C ILE A 49 -16.61 1.65 -9.73
N CYS A 50 -16.09 0.46 -9.41
CA CYS A 50 -15.94 -0.62 -10.37
C CYS A 50 -17.27 -1.11 -10.95
N VAL A 51 -18.30 -1.21 -10.11
CA VAL A 51 -19.65 -1.63 -10.55
C VAL A 51 -20.29 -0.56 -11.45
N ASN A 52 -20.00 0.72 -11.20
CA ASN A 52 -20.51 1.84 -12.00
C ASN A 52 -19.59 2.22 -13.17
N THR A 53 -18.51 1.47 -13.43
CA THR A 53 -17.57 1.72 -14.53
C THR A 53 -17.61 0.55 -15.51
N GLU A 54 -18.16 0.80 -16.70
CA GLU A 54 -18.34 -0.21 -17.76
C GLU A 54 -17.00 -0.75 -18.27
N LYS A 55 -16.07 0.16 -18.63
CA LYS A 55 -14.78 -0.22 -19.19
C LYS A 55 -13.80 -0.60 -18.07
N LYS A 56 -13.35 -1.85 -18.07
CA LYS A 56 -12.35 -2.33 -17.09
C LYS A 56 -11.08 -1.48 -17.08
N SER A 57 -10.65 -0.94 -18.22
CA SER A 57 -9.48 -0.08 -18.34
C SER A 57 -9.63 1.29 -17.67
N GLN A 58 -10.84 1.71 -17.33
CA GLN A 58 -11.13 2.97 -16.64
C GLN A 58 -11.33 2.77 -15.13
N ARG A 59 -11.28 1.53 -14.65
CA ARG A 59 -11.41 1.25 -13.22
C ARG A 59 -10.11 1.68 -12.52
N PRO A 60 -10.22 2.28 -11.32
CA PRO A 60 -9.05 2.63 -10.53
C PRO A 60 -8.30 1.37 -10.09
N ASP A 61 -7.09 1.55 -9.57
CA ASP A 61 -6.39 0.46 -8.89
C ASP A 61 -7.07 0.08 -7.57
N VAL A 62 -6.88 -1.17 -7.15
CA VAL A 62 -7.36 -1.64 -5.85
C VAL A 62 -6.67 -0.83 -4.75
N PRO A 63 -7.42 -0.27 -3.78
CA PRO A 63 -6.83 0.55 -2.73
C PRO A 63 -5.90 -0.30 -1.86
N GLU A 64 -4.71 0.24 -1.59
CA GLU A 64 -3.76 -0.38 -0.67
C GLU A 64 -4.18 -0.14 0.79
N PRO A 65 -4.17 -1.16 1.66
CA PRO A 65 -4.44 -0.98 3.07
C PRO A 65 -3.45 -0.03 3.75
N ILE A 66 -3.90 0.72 4.75
CA ILE A 66 -3.05 1.57 5.59
C ILE A 66 -1.96 0.71 6.21
N ARG A 67 -0.71 1.18 6.11
CA ARG A 67 0.44 0.51 6.69
C ARG A 67 0.36 0.56 8.22
N ARG A 68 0.52 -0.60 8.86
CA ARG A 68 0.38 -0.75 10.31
C ARG A 68 1.75 -1.06 10.92
N PRO A 69 2.02 -0.62 12.15
CA PRO A 69 3.24 -0.98 12.86
C PRO A 69 3.39 -2.50 12.92
N GLY A 70 4.56 -3.00 12.54
CA GLY A 70 4.88 -4.43 12.51
C GLY A 70 4.19 -5.23 11.40
N SER A 71 3.30 -4.64 10.61
CA SER A 71 2.68 -5.29 9.45
C SER A 71 3.33 -4.79 8.17
N GLN A 72 4.17 -5.63 7.56
CA GLN A 72 4.71 -5.34 6.24
C GLN A 72 3.61 -5.50 5.18
N PRO A 73 3.59 -4.65 4.14
CA PRO A 73 2.65 -4.82 3.03
C PRO A 73 2.78 -6.22 2.44
N ARG A 74 1.64 -6.82 2.04
CA ARG A 74 1.65 -8.10 1.33
C ARG A 74 2.51 -7.93 0.07
N LYS A 75 3.67 -8.59 0.03
CA LYS A 75 4.50 -8.62 -1.17
C LYS A 75 3.65 -9.11 -2.33
N LYS A 76 3.56 -8.33 -3.41
CA LYS A 76 2.94 -8.79 -4.66
C LYS A 76 3.66 -10.09 -5.05
N LYS A 77 2.90 -11.17 -5.23
CA LYS A 77 3.47 -12.41 -5.78
C LYS A 77 3.94 -12.09 -7.19
N THR A 78 5.25 -11.95 -7.36
CA THR A 78 5.85 -11.91 -8.69
C THR A 78 5.58 -13.26 -9.34
N ALA A 79 5.06 -13.23 -10.57
CA ALA A 79 4.93 -14.45 -11.36
C ALA A 79 6.31 -15.14 -11.45
N PRO A 80 6.37 -16.48 -11.45
CA PRO A 80 7.62 -17.17 -11.71
C PRO A 80 8.18 -16.67 -13.05
N MET A 81 9.50 -16.45 -13.09
CA MET A 81 10.22 -16.05 -14.29
C MET A 81 9.92 -17.07 -15.40
N SER A 82 9.61 -16.60 -16.62
CA SER A 82 9.43 -17.51 -17.75
C SER A 82 10.75 -18.16 -18.14
N ASP A 83 10.69 -19.36 -18.72
CA ASP A 83 11.90 -20.10 -19.11
C ASP A 83 12.77 -19.29 -20.10
N ALA A 84 12.15 -18.53 -21.01
CA ALA A 84 12.87 -17.63 -21.92
C ALA A 84 13.59 -16.48 -21.19
N ALA A 85 12.98 -15.93 -20.13
CA ALA A 85 13.62 -14.91 -19.31
C ALA A 85 14.75 -15.50 -18.45
N ALA A 86 14.58 -16.74 -17.98
CA ALA A 86 15.60 -17.49 -17.25
C ALA A 86 16.83 -17.76 -18.13
N GLU A 87 16.61 -18.22 -19.37
CA GLU A 87 17.67 -18.50 -20.33
C GLU A 87 18.42 -17.23 -20.73
N ARG A 88 17.70 -16.13 -20.96
CA ARG A 88 18.34 -14.84 -21.25
C ARG A 88 19.17 -14.33 -20.06
N LEU A 89 18.66 -14.48 -18.84
CA LEU A 89 19.41 -14.14 -17.63
C LEU A 89 20.65 -15.02 -17.48
N PHE A 90 20.53 -16.31 -17.75
CA PHE A 90 21.64 -17.26 -17.73
C PHE A 90 22.73 -16.89 -18.75
N GLN A 91 22.34 -16.55 -19.98
CA GLN A 91 23.26 -16.07 -21.01
C GLN A 91 23.92 -14.75 -20.65
N LEU A 92 23.19 -13.80 -20.04
CA LEU A 92 23.75 -12.54 -19.56
C LEU A 92 24.79 -12.74 -18.45
N ILE A 93 24.50 -13.61 -17.48
CA ILE A 93 25.41 -13.90 -16.37
C ILE A 93 26.68 -14.61 -16.86
N ASN A 94 26.54 -15.51 -17.85
CA ASN A 94 27.64 -16.29 -18.39
C ASN A 94 28.33 -15.64 -19.61
N GLY A 95 27.99 -14.39 -19.94
CA GLY A 95 28.62 -13.65 -21.04
C GLY A 95 28.31 -14.18 -22.45
N GLY A 96 27.27 -15.00 -22.60
CA GLY A 96 26.83 -15.58 -23.87
C GLY A 96 25.78 -14.76 -24.63
N ALA A 97 25.29 -13.66 -24.05
CA ALA A 97 24.35 -12.77 -24.72
C ALA A 97 25.09 -11.81 -25.66
N VAL A 98 24.96 -12.00 -26.97
CA VAL A 98 25.35 -11.05 -28.03
C VAL A 98 24.10 -10.39 -28.60
#